data_AF-A0ABD1VW31-F1
#
_entry.id   AF-A0ABD1VW31-F1
#
_cell.length_a   1.000
_cell.length_b   1.000
_cell.length_c   1.000
_cell.angle_alpha   90.00
_cell.angle_beta   90.00
_cell.angle_gamma   90.00
#
_symmetry.space_group_name_H-M   'P 1'
#
loop_
_entity.id
_entity.type
_entity.pdbx_description
1 polymer ?
#
loop_
_entity_poly.entity_id
_entity_poly.type
_entity_poly.pdbx_seq_one_letter_code
_entity_poly.pdbx_strand_id
1 'polypeptide(L)'
;MVAENQEREQQELERGGGGEILVSTVTTTAALVADSKTQLLDKYLKKSQENKAKNDKERLDSYYKRNYKDYFGLLEGSLRQKTDLTESEKGILEWLERNK
;
A
#
# COMPACT_ATOMS: atom_id res chain seq x y z
N MET A 1 -73.25 -8.27 15.28
CA MET A 1 -72.16 -7.42 15.82
C MET A 1 -70.83 -8.21 15.92
N VAL A 2 -70.45 -8.95 14.87
CA VAL A 2 -69.18 -9.72 14.81
C VAL A 2 -68.49 -9.60 13.44
N ALA A 3 -69.20 -9.21 12.38
CA ALA A 3 -68.64 -9.07 11.03
C ALA A 3 -67.83 -7.77 10.79
N GLU A 4 -68.02 -6.72 11.60
CA GLU A 4 -67.33 -5.42 11.43
C GLU A 4 -65.87 -5.41 11.95
N ASN A 5 -65.42 -6.49 12.58
CA ASN A 5 -64.05 -6.57 13.11
C ASN A 5 -63.08 -7.29 12.19
N GLN A 6 -63.54 -7.97 11.13
CA GLN A 6 -62.64 -8.63 10.16
C GLN A 6 -62.18 -7.71 9.02
N GLU A 7 -62.91 -6.63 8.72
CA GLU A 7 -62.49 -5.66 7.69
C GLU A 7 -61.43 -4.67 8.20
N ARG A 8 -61.28 -4.51 9.52
CA ARG A 8 -60.29 -3.61 10.12
C ARG A 8 -58.87 -4.18 10.16
N GLU A 9 -58.71 -5.50 10.09
CA GLU A 9 -57.38 -6.13 9.99
C GLU A 9 -56.80 -6.11 8.56
N GLN A 10 -57.62 -5.84 7.54
CA GLN A 10 -57.16 -5.80 6.15
C GLN A 10 -56.72 -4.40 5.68
N GLN A 11 -56.91 -3.34 6.48
CA GLN A 11 -56.53 -1.97 6.11
C GLN A 11 -55.20 -1.47 6.69
N GLU A 12 -54.50 -2.25 7.53
CA GLU A 12 -53.17 -1.87 8.04
C GLU A 12 -51.98 -2.43 7.24
N LEU A 13 -52.22 -3.23 6.19
CA LEU A 13 -51.15 -3.82 5.37
C LEU A 13 -50.69 -2.94 4.19
N GLU A 14 -51.32 -1.78 3.95
CA GLU A 14 -50.93 -0.85 2.88
C GLU A 14 -50.24 0.44 3.38
N ARG A 15 -49.68 0.43 4.58
CA ARG A 15 -48.86 1.55 5.12
C ARG A 15 -47.40 1.16 5.30
N GLY A 16 -46.75 0.72 4.22
CA GLY A 16 -45.34 0.32 4.24
C GLY A 16 -44.50 0.73 3.03
N GLY A 17 -45.00 1.56 2.11
CA GLY A 17 -44.39 1.75 0.79
C GLY A 17 -43.35 2.88 0.64
N GLY A 18 -42.64 3.29 1.71
CA GLY A 18 -41.71 4.44 1.63
C GLY A 18 -40.28 4.21 2.12
N GLY A 19 -40.03 3.15 2.91
CA GLY A 19 -38.74 2.91 3.57
C GLY A 19 -37.82 1.92 2.86
N GLU A 20 -38.37 0.99 2.06
CA GLU A 20 -37.60 -0.14 1.53
C GLU A 20 -36.71 0.24 0.33
N ILE A 21 -37.11 1.24 -0.46
CA ILE A 21 -36.38 1.66 -1.65
C ILE A 21 -35.11 2.45 -1.28
N LEU A 22 -35.14 3.20 -0.17
CA LEU A 22 -33.99 3.97 0.29
C LEU A 22 -32.96 3.10 1.02
N VAL A 23 -33.40 2.09 1.80
CA VAL A 23 -32.50 1.16 2.49
C VAL A 23 -31.76 0.26 1.50
N SER A 24 -32.45 -0.24 0.46
CA SER A 24 -31.86 -1.11 -0.57
C SER A 24 -30.77 -0.40 -1.42
N THR A 25 -30.97 0.88 -1.72
CA THR A 25 -30.00 1.69 -2.49
C THR A 25 -28.74 2.02 -1.68
N VAL A 26 -28.86 2.20 -0.36
CA VAL A 26 -27.72 2.46 0.54
C VAL A 26 -26.89 1.19 0.77
N THR A 27 -27.53 0.03 0.91
CA THR A 27 -26.81 -1.24 1.09
C THR A 27 -26.05 -1.67 -0.17
N THR A 28 -26.61 -1.44 -1.36
CA THR A 28 -25.96 -1.78 -2.63
C THR A 28 -24.77 -0.88 -2.92
N THR A 29 -24.87 0.43 -2.69
CA THR A 29 -23.74 1.38 -2.88
C THR A 29 -22.61 1.14 -1.88
N ALA A 30 -22.90 0.86 -0.60
CA ALA A 30 -21.87 0.51 0.37
C ALA A 30 -21.13 -0.80 0.03
N ALA A 31 -21.86 -1.82 -0.46
CA ALA A 31 -21.27 -3.07 -0.93
C ALA A 31 -20.40 -2.87 -2.18
N LEU A 32 -20.84 -2.06 -3.15
CA LEU A 32 -20.07 -1.74 -4.36
C LEU A 32 -18.81 -0.92 -4.07
N VAL A 33 -18.89 0.02 -3.12
CA VAL A 33 -17.71 0.80 -2.67
C VAL A 33 -16.74 -0.08 -1.86
N ALA A 34 -17.26 -1.00 -1.05
CA ALA A 34 -16.42 -1.99 -0.37
C ALA A 34 -15.70 -2.90 -1.38
N ASP A 35 -16.43 -3.38 -2.40
CA ASP A 35 -15.89 -4.24 -3.46
C ASP A 35 -14.86 -3.51 -4.35
N SER A 36 -15.07 -2.22 -4.63
CA SER A 36 -14.08 -1.41 -5.35
C SER A 36 -12.78 -1.21 -4.55
N LYS A 37 -12.88 -1.03 -3.23
CA LYS A 37 -11.71 -0.89 -2.34
C LYS A 37 -10.95 -2.21 -2.21
N THR A 38 -11.64 -3.35 -2.09
CA THR A 38 -11.00 -4.66 -2.04
C THR A 38 -10.30 -4.99 -3.35
N GLN A 39 -10.93 -4.72 -4.49
CA GLN A 39 -10.30 -4.89 -5.81
C GLN A 39 -9.03 -4.04 -5.98
N LEU A 40 -9.03 -2.81 -5.45
CA LEU A 40 -7.85 -1.96 -5.46
C LEU A 40 -6.72 -2.54 -4.59
N LEU A 41 -7.05 -3.03 -3.39
CA LEU A 41 -6.08 -3.67 -2.50
C LEU A 41 -5.48 -4.94 -3.12
N ASP A 42 -6.31 -5.77 -3.74
CA ASP A 42 -5.86 -7.00 -4.42
C ASP A 42 -4.90 -6.70 -5.57
N LYS A 43 -5.16 -5.61 -6.32
CA LYS A 43 -4.24 -5.14 -7.37
C LYS A 43 -2.88 -4.74 -6.80
N TYR A 44 -2.84 -4.01 -5.68
CA TYR A 44 -1.58 -3.62 -5.05
C TYR A 44 -0.87 -4.81 -4.41
N LEU A 45 -1.61 -5.74 -3.81
CA LEU A 45 -1.06 -6.96 -3.24
C LEU A 45 -0.39 -7.82 -4.31
N LYS A 46 -1.10 -8.05 -5.43
CA LYS A 46 -0.57 -8.77 -6.60
C LYS A 46 0.70 -8.10 -7.13
N LYS A 47 0.68 -6.78 -7.31
CA LYS A 47 1.87 -6.01 -7.75
C LYS A 47 3.05 -6.17 -6.77
N SER A 48 2.78 -6.18 -5.47
CA SER A 48 3.81 -6.37 -4.44
C SER A 48 4.44 -7.77 -4.50
N GLN A 49 3.61 -8.79 -4.67
CA GLN A 49 4.06 -10.18 -4.81
C GLN A 49 4.90 -10.39 -6.08
N GLU A 50 4.43 -9.90 -7.23
CA GLU A 50 5.13 -10.01 -8.51
C GLU A 50 6.49 -9.29 -8.49
N ASN A 51 6.59 -8.15 -7.78
CA ASN A 51 7.82 -7.36 -7.71
C ASN A 51 8.69 -7.68 -6.49
N LYS A 52 8.34 -8.67 -5.66
CA LYS A 52 9.00 -8.92 -4.38
C LYS A 52 10.51 -9.05 -4.52
N ALA A 53 11.00 -9.88 -5.45
CA ALA A 53 12.43 -10.11 -5.65
C ALA A 53 13.17 -8.83 -6.08
N LYS A 54 12.56 -8.02 -6.96
CA LYS A 54 13.12 -6.74 -7.38
C LYS A 54 13.17 -5.75 -6.21
N ASN A 55 12.07 -5.59 -5.49
CA ASN A 55 11.96 -4.69 -4.35
C ASN A 55 12.94 -5.07 -3.22
N ASP A 56 13.08 -6.37 -2.92
CA ASP A 56 14.01 -6.85 -1.91
C ASP A 56 15.46 -6.57 -2.29
N LYS A 57 15.82 -6.78 -3.57
CA LYS A 57 17.15 -6.43 -4.09
C LYS A 57 17.41 -4.94 -3.98
N GLU A 58 16.48 -4.09 -4.40
CA GLU A 58 16.62 -2.62 -4.32
C GLU A 58 16.73 -2.14 -2.87
N ARG A 59 15.99 -2.75 -1.93
CA ARG A 59 16.10 -2.46 -0.49
C ARG A 59 17.48 -2.81 0.05
N LEU A 60 18.01 -3.98 -0.29
CA LEU A 60 19.35 -4.41 0.12
C LEU A 60 20.44 -3.53 -0.48
N ASP A 61 20.38 -3.24 -1.78
CA ASP A 61 21.33 -2.35 -2.46
C ASP A 61 21.32 -0.95 -1.85
N SER A 62 20.14 -0.40 -1.57
CA SER A 62 19.99 0.89 -0.90
C SER A 62 20.57 0.87 0.52
N TYR A 63 20.35 -0.21 1.28
CA TYR A 63 20.91 -0.37 2.62
C TYR A 63 22.44 -0.37 2.56
N TYR A 64 23.03 -1.16 1.69
CA TYR A 64 24.49 -1.21 1.53
C TYR A 64 25.06 0.11 1.04
N LYS A 65 24.44 0.75 0.04
CA LYS A 65 24.88 2.05 -0.46
C LYS A 65 24.92 3.10 0.63
N ARG A 66 23.85 3.23 1.43
CA ARG A 66 23.83 4.24 2.51
C ARG A 66 24.89 3.94 3.58
N ASN A 67 24.98 2.70 4.06
CA ASN A 67 25.93 2.34 5.11
C ASN A 67 27.39 2.46 4.66
N TYR A 68 27.71 2.00 3.45
CA TYR A 68 29.07 2.11 2.92
C TYR A 68 29.43 3.53 2.53
N LYS A 69 28.46 4.36 2.08
CA LYS A 69 28.71 5.78 1.77
C LYS A 69 29.16 6.56 3.00
N ASP A 70 28.49 6.39 4.14
CA ASP A 70 28.88 7.09 5.37
C ASP A 70 30.23 6.61 5.89
N TYR A 71 30.45 5.29 5.91
CA TYR A 71 31.72 4.71 6.37
C TYR A 71 32.91 5.09 5.47
N PHE A 72 32.77 4.94 4.15
CA PHE A 72 33.81 5.32 3.20
C PHE A 72 33.99 6.83 3.12
N GLY A 73 32.91 7.62 3.28
CA GLY A 73 32.98 9.07 3.34
C GLY A 73 33.84 9.57 4.51
N LEU A 74 33.79 8.90 5.67
CA LEU A 74 34.70 9.18 6.78
C LEU A 74 36.17 8.96 6.41
N LEU A 75 36.45 7.94 5.58
CA LEU A 75 37.80 7.62 5.12
C LEU A 75 38.26 8.52 3.97
N GLU A 76 37.34 9.08 3.16
CA GLU A 76 37.65 9.79 1.91
C GLU A 76 38.70 10.89 2.11
N GLY A 77 38.58 11.69 3.16
CA GLY A 77 39.51 12.79 3.45
C GLY A 77 40.95 12.32 3.68
N SER A 78 41.13 11.28 4.49
CA SER A 78 42.45 10.70 4.75
C SER A 78 43.02 10.00 3.52
N LEU A 79 42.17 9.26 2.78
CA LEU A 79 42.59 8.55 1.57
C LEU A 79 43.04 9.51 0.46
N ARG A 80 42.35 10.63 0.25
CA ARG A 80 42.72 11.63 -0.78
C ARG A 80 44.03 12.36 -0.48
N GLN A 81 44.50 12.36 0.77
CA GLN A 81 45.77 12.97 1.17
C GLN A 81 46.95 11.98 1.09
N LYS A 82 46.67 10.69 0.92
CA LYS A 82 47.68 9.64 0.89
C LYS A 82 48.34 9.59 -0.49
N THR A 83 49.66 9.48 -0.53
CA THR A 83 50.44 9.43 -1.77
C THR A 83 50.39 8.05 -2.42
N ASP A 84 50.48 7.00 -1.62
CA ASP A 84 50.44 5.60 -2.06
C ASP A 84 49.18 4.89 -1.54
N LEU A 85 48.23 4.67 -2.43
CA LEU A 85 46.98 3.95 -2.14
C LEU A 85 47.13 2.46 -2.44
N THR A 86 46.68 1.63 -1.51
CA THR A 86 46.46 0.19 -1.75
C THR A 86 45.31 -0.02 -2.73
N GLU A 87 45.24 -1.20 -3.35
CA GLU A 87 44.17 -1.54 -4.29
C GLU A 87 42.77 -1.41 -3.67
N SER A 88 42.61 -1.78 -2.39
CA SER A 88 41.35 -1.61 -1.67
C SER A 88 40.99 -0.14 -1.47
N GLU A 89 41.97 0.70 -1.13
CA GLU A 89 41.74 2.14 -0.93
C GLU A 89 41.37 2.86 -2.23
N LYS A 90 41.99 2.47 -3.35
CA LYS A 90 41.57 2.93 -4.69
C LYS A 90 40.14 2.52 -4.97
N GLY A 91 39.79 1.26 -4.71
CA GLY A 91 38.43 0.74 -4.88
C GLY A 91 37.39 1.50 -4.06
N ILE A 92 37.73 1.93 -2.84
CA ILE A 92 36.86 2.76 -1.99
C ILE A 92 36.58 4.12 -2.63
N LEU A 93 37.62 4.83 -3.10
CA LEU A 93 37.47 6.14 -3.75
C LEU A 93 36.64 6.03 -5.04
N GLU A 94 36.91 4.99 -5.84
CA GLU A 94 36.21 4.74 -7.09
C GLU A 94 34.75 4.34 -6.87
N TRP A 95 34.45 3.63 -5.77
CA TRP A 95 33.08 3.33 -5.36
C TRP A 95 32.37 4.61 -4.90
N LEU A 96 33.02 5.46 -4.10
CA LEU A 96 32.46 6.74 -3.67
C LEU A 96 32.12 7.65 -4.86
N GLU A 97 32.99 7.72 -5.87
CA GLU A 97 32.75 8.52 -7.07
C GLU A 97 31.54 8.01 -7.88
N ARG A 98 31.36 6.69 -7.96
CA ARG A 98 30.21 6.07 -8.64
C ARG A 98 28.90 6.18 -7.87
N ASN A 99 28.94 6.46 -6.57
CA ASN A 99 27.77 6.45 -5.67
C ASN A 99 27.56 7.80 -4.94
N LYS A 100 28.18 8.88 -5.44
CA LYS A 100 28.03 10.23 -4.90
C LYS A 100 26.63 10.80 -5.13
#